data_AF-A0A6G6J7A2-F1
#
_entry.id   AF-A0A6G6J7A2-F1
#
_cell.length_a   1.000
_cell.length_b   1.000
_cell.length_c   1.000
_cell.angle_alpha   90.00
_cell.angle_beta   90.00
_cell.angle_gamma   90.00
#
_symmetry.space_group_name_H-M   'P 1'
#
loop_
_entity.id
_entity.type
_entity.pdbx_description
1 polymer ?
#
loop_
_entity_poly.entity_id
_entity_poly.type
_entity_poly.pdbx_seq_one_letter_code
_entity_poly.pdbx_strand_id
1 'polypeptide(L)' 'MNLVACDGTWTQSEGSLRCTGTLVEVPHDPGITLEDAKELSDQTLVLFAVVFGYLVLKKALN' A
#
# COMPACT_ATOMS: atom_id res chain seq x y z
N MET A 1 -3.14 -14.07 9.78
CA MET A 1 -1.97 -14.94 9.52
C MET A 1 -0.77 -14.07 9.80
N ASN A 2 0.06 -14.39 10.79
CA ASN A 2 1.19 -13.54 11.15
C ASN A 2 2.36 -13.86 10.24
N LEU A 3 2.90 -12.85 9.56
CA LEU A 3 4.12 -12.98 8.78
C LEU A 3 5.29 -13.01 9.76
N VAL A 4 6.17 -13.99 9.63
CA VAL A 4 7.35 -14.13 10.50
C VAL A 4 8.59 -13.87 9.64
N ALA A 5 9.40 -12.91 10.05
CA ALA A 5 10.68 -12.61 9.43
C ALA A 5 11.83 -13.11 10.31
N CYS A 6 13.01 -13.25 9.72
CA CYS A 6 14.25 -13.55 10.44
C CYS A 6 15.08 -12.27 10.48
N ASP A 7 15.55 -11.87 11.66
CA ASP A 7 16.46 -10.71 11.80
C ASP A 7 17.91 -11.00 11.34
N GLY A 8 18.16 -12.24 10.90
CA GLY A 8 19.41 -12.70 10.32
C GLY A 8 19.21 -13.22 8.88
N THR A 9 19.90 -14.31 8.55
CA THR A 9 19.81 -14.95 7.24
C THR A 9 18.97 -16.21 7.31
N TRP A 10 18.07 -16.38 6.34
CA TRP A 10 17.43 -17.66 6.11
C TRP A 10 18.42 -18.61 5.46
N THR A 11 18.66 -19.74 6.12
CA THR A 11 19.51 -20.83 5.63
C THR A 11 18.66 -22.06 5.43
N GLN A 12 18.90 -22.77 4.33
CA GLN A 12 18.23 -24.04 4.06
C GLN A 12 19.15 -25.18 4.51
N SER A 13 18.70 -26.01 5.44
CA SER A 13 19.43 -27.19 5.90
C SER A 13 18.49 -28.37 5.99
N GLU A 14 18.86 -29.48 5.34
CA GLU A 14 18.11 -30.76 5.36
C GLU A 14 16.60 -30.61 5.06
N GLY A 15 16.25 -29.76 4.09
CA GLY A 15 14.86 -29.54 3.68
C GLY A 15 14.04 -28.63 4.62
N SER A 16 14.65 -28.11 5.69
CA SER A 16 14.03 -27.14 6.60
C SER A 16 14.63 -25.74 6.44
N LEU A 17 13.79 -24.71 6.57
CA LEU A 17 14.22 -23.31 6.61
C LEU A 17 14.62 -22.97 8.04
N ARG A 18 15.89 -22.63 8.28
CA ARG A 18 16.42 -22.21 9.57
C ARG A 18 16.80 -20.73 9.53
N CYS A 19 16.29 -19.97 10.51
CA CYS A 19 16.75 -18.62 10.78
C CYS A 19 18.04 -18.68 11.59
N THR A 20 19.12 -18.02 11.14
CA THR A 20 20.38 -17.93 11.90
C THR A 20 20.31 -16.94 13.07
N GLY A 21 19.31 -16.06 13.06
CA GLY A 21 19.01 -15.09 14.12
C GLY A 21 17.71 -15.40 14.87
N THR A 22 17.00 -14.35 15.30
CA THR A 22 15.73 -14.43 16.00
C THR A 22 14.56 -14.33 15.02
N LEU A 23 13.53 -15.14 15.23
CA LEU A 23 12.27 -14.99 14.52
C LEU A 23 11.54 -13.76 15.08
N VAL A 24 11.26 -12.80 14.22
CA VAL A 24 10.51 -11.59 14.56
C VAL A 24 9.15 -11.64 13.88
N GLU A 25 8.09 -11.34 14.64
CA GLU A 25 6.78 -11.15 14.04
C GLU A 25 6.80 -9.83 13.26
N VAL A 26 6.44 -9.89 11.98
CA VAL A 26 6.24 -8.70 11.17
C VAL A 26 4.90 -8.11 11.60
N PRO A 27 4.86 -6.85 12.04
CA PRO A 27 3.60 -6.18 12.33
C PRO A 27 2.72 -6.28 11.10
N HIS A 28 1.51 -6.81 11.27
CA HIS A 28 0.54 -6.80 10.19
C HIS A 28 0.09 -5.36 9.99
N ASP A 29 0.63 -4.71 8.97
CA ASP A 29 0.09 -3.45 8.48
C ASP A 29 -1.18 -3.80 7.70
N PRO A 30 -2.38 -3.42 8.17
CA PRO A 30 -3.64 -3.75 7.48
C PRO A 30 -3.77 -3.02 6.13
N GLY A 31 -2.76 -2.23 5.73
CA GLY A 31 -2.83 -1.34 4.60
C GLY A 31 -3.77 -0.18 4.89
N ILE A 32 -4.32 0.38 3.82
CA ILE A 32 -5.31 1.45 3.90
C ILE A 32 -6.66 0.91 4.41
N THR A 33 -7.27 1.59 5.38
CA THR A 33 -8.60 1.19 5.86
C THR A 33 -9.67 1.45 4.78
N LEU A 34 -10.84 0.82 4.89
CA LEU A 34 -11.95 1.08 3.96
C LEU A 34 -12.42 2.54 4.01
N GLU A 35 -12.33 3.16 5.19
CA GLU A 35 -12.69 4.56 5.41
C GLU A 35 -11.68 5.48 4.71
N ASP A 36 -10.37 5.23 4.89
CA ASP A 36 -9.31 5.96 4.21
C ASP A 36 -9.42 5.80 2.68
N ALA A 37 -9.67 4.58 2.20
CA ALA A 37 -9.83 4.32 0.77
C ALA A 37 -11.01 5.10 0.17
N LYS A 38 -12.12 5.20 0.92
CA LYS A 38 -13.28 6.00 0.53
C LYS A 38 -12.93 7.48 0.46
N GLU A 39 -12.26 8.03 1.47
CA GLU A 39 -11.87 9.45 1.51
C GLU A 39 -10.90 9.82 0.37
N LEU A 40 -9.87 9.00 0.15
CA LEU A 40 -8.93 9.21 -0.96
C LEU A 40 -9.62 9.15 -2.33
N SER A 41 -10.59 8.25 -2.50
CA SER A 41 -11.36 8.17 -3.76
C SER A 41 -12.22 9.40 -4.01
N ASP A 42 -12.87 9.94 -2.97
CA ASP A 42 -13.72 11.13 -3.08
C ASP A 42 -12.89 12.37 -3.44
N GLN A 43 -11.78 12.58 -2.71
CA GLN A 43 -10.84 13.67 -2.99
C GLN A 43 -10.26 13.60 -4.40
N THR A 44 -9.91 12.38 -4.86
CA THR A 44 -9.40 12.17 -6.22
C THR A 44 -10.45 12.53 -7.26
N LEU A 45 -11.71 12.16 -7.04
CA LEU A 45 -12.81 12.45 -7.97
C LEU A 45 -13.05 13.96 -8.08
N VAL A 46 -13.03 14.68 -6.96
CA VAL A 46 -13.13 16.15 -6.94
C VAL A 46 -11.98 16.78 -7.71
N LEU A 47 -10.74 16.34 -7.48
CA LEU A 47 -9.58 16.85 -8.19
C LEU A 47 -9.69 16.64 -9.71
N PHE A 48 -10.11 15.44 -10.13
CA PHE A 48 -10.37 15.14 -11.52
C PHE A 48 -11.45 16.06 -12.11
N ALA A 49 -12.58 16.23 -11.43
CA ALA A 49 -13.65 17.11 -11.89
C ALA A 49 -13.20 18.56 -12.06
N VAL A 50 -12.39 19.08 -11.14
CA VAL A 50 -11.84 20.44 -11.21
C VAL A 50 -10.88 20.59 -12.40
N VAL A 51 -9.93 19.67 -12.56
CA VAL A 51 -8.94 19.72 -13.65
C VAL A 51 -9.63 19.59 -15.00
N PHE A 52 -10.51 18.61 -15.17
CA PHE A 52 -11.26 18.42 -16.40
C PHE A 52 -12.20 19.60 -16.68
N GLY A 53 -12.91 20.10 -15.67
CA GLY A 53 -13.77 21.28 -15.80
C GLY A 53 -12.99 22.50 -16.30
N TYR A 54 -11.82 22.75 -15.72
CA TYR A 54 -10.92 23.81 -16.17
C TYR A 54 -10.46 23.60 -17.62
N LEU A 55 -10.05 22.38 -17.98
CA LEU A 55 -9.61 22.08 -19.35
C LEU A 55 -10.73 22.26 -20.38
N VAL A 56 -11.94 21.84 -20.05
CA VAL A 56 -13.13 22.02 -20.90
C VAL A 56 -13.46 23.50 -21.05
N LEU A 57 -13.49 24.28 -19.96
CA LEU A 57 -13.69 25.73 -20.02
C LEU A 57 -12.62 26.39 -20.89
N LYS A 58 -11.34 26.06 -20.67
CA LYS A 58 -10.23 26.57 -21.45
C LYS A 58 -10.41 26.28 -22.94
N LYS A 59 -10.87 25.07 -23.30
CA LYS A 59 -11.11 24.68 -24.69
C LYS A 59 -12.33 25.36 -25.31
N ALA A 60 -13.34 25.68 -24.51
CA ALA A 60 -14.55 26.36 -24.98
C ALA A 60 -14.34 27.87 -25.18
N LEU A 61 -13.49 28.48 -24.35
CA LEU A 61 -13.23 29.92 -24.33
C LEU A 61 -12.02 30.36 -25.17
N ASN A 62 -11.25 29.43 -25.74
CA ASN A 62 -10.05 29.67 -26.54
C ASN A 62 -9.98 28.77 -27.77
#